data_AF-A0A545SN36-F1
#
_entry.id   AF-A0A545SN36-F1
#
_cell.length_a   1.000
_cell.length_b   1.000
_cell.length_c   1.000
_cell.angle_alpha   90.00
_cell.angle_beta   90.00
_cell.angle_gamma   90.00
#
_symmetry.space_group_name_H-M   'P 1'
#
loop_
_entity.id
_entity.type
_entity.pdbx_description
1 polymer ?
#
loop_
_entity_poly.entity_id
_entity_poly.type
_entity_poly.pdbx_seq_one_letter_code
_entity_poly.pdbx_strand_id
1 'polypeptide(L)' 'MTRFALVVLGLLAGPAIAHPSHIGEVAGHDHIGAIILIGLAAAIGLWAALKGQKNNDAKAEDAEADETDNEPQEA' A
#
# COMPACT_ATOMS: atom_id res chain seq x y z
N MET A 1 -29.98 -49.40 2.68
CA MET A 1 -30.93 -48.54 3.41
C MET A 1 -30.27 -47.27 3.97
N THR A 2 -29.09 -47.37 4.58
CA THR A 2 -28.32 -46.21 5.09
C THR A 2 -28.03 -45.11 4.05
N ARG A 3 -27.68 -45.47 2.81
CA ARG A 3 -27.43 -44.49 1.73
C ARG A 3 -28.65 -43.66 1.35
N PHE A 4 -29.83 -44.27 1.34
CA PHE A 4 -31.08 -43.58 1.04
C PHE A 4 -31.47 -42.62 2.18
N ALA A 5 -31.26 -43.03 3.42
CA ALA A 5 -31.50 -42.17 4.58
C ALA A 5 -30.62 -40.91 4.58
N LEU A 6 -29.36 -41.00 4.14
CA LEU A 6 -28.46 -39.84 4.04
C LEU A 6 -28.91 -38.84 2.98
N VAL A 7 -29.44 -39.32 1.84
CA VAL A 7 -29.97 -38.45 0.78
C VAL A 7 -31.21 -37.70 1.25
N VAL A 8 -32.12 -38.40 1.94
CA VAL A 8 -33.32 -37.78 2.51
C VAL A 8 -32.97 -36.75 3.59
N LEU A 9 -31.97 -37.05 4.45
CA LEU A 9 -31.52 -36.12 5.48
C LEU A 9 -30.86 -34.87 4.91
N GLY A 10 -30.09 -35.01 3.81
CA GLY A 10 -29.51 -33.88 3.09
C GLY A 10 -30.54 -32.98 2.42
N LEU A 11 -31.64 -33.54 1.92
CA LEU A 11 -32.75 -32.77 1.35
C LEU A 11 -33.56 -32.01 2.41
N LEU A 12 -33.50 -32.45 3.68
CA LEU A 12 -34.13 -31.78 4.83
C LEU A 12 -33.25 -30.70 5.46
N ALA A 13 -31.99 -30.56 5.02
CA ALA A 13 -31.10 -29.52 5.53
C ALA A 13 -31.55 -28.15 4.99
N GLY A 14 -32.24 -27.39 5.84
CA GLY A 14 -32.61 -26.00 5.56
C GLY A 14 -31.40 -25.05 5.65
N PRO A 15 -31.53 -23.82 5.13
CA PRO A 15 -30.47 -22.82 5.23
C PRO A 15 -30.15 -22.53 6.69
N ALA A 16 -28.89 -22.76 7.09
CA ALA A 16 -28.37 -22.28 8.35
C ALA A 16 -28.22 -20.76 8.26
N ILE A 17 -29.18 -20.02 8.80
CA ILE A 17 -29.12 -18.56 8.90
C ILE A 17 -28.09 -18.24 9.97
N ALA A 18 -26.82 -18.15 9.57
CA ALA A 18 -25.80 -17.50 10.39
C ALA A 18 -26.28 -16.07 10.60
N HIS A 19 -26.40 -15.64 11.87
CA HIS A 19 -26.82 -14.28 12.16
C HIS A 19 -25.92 -13.29 11.39
N PRO A 20 -26.46 -12.15 10.89
CA PRO A 20 -25.68 -11.13 10.18
C PRO A 20 -24.47 -10.59 10.95
N SER A 21 -24.38 -10.89 12.25
CA SER A 21 -23.31 -10.48 13.15
C SER A 21 -21.90 -10.97 12.76
N HIS A 22 -21.74 -11.96 11.88
CA HIS A 22 -20.41 -12.37 11.40
C HIS A 22 -19.90 -11.59 10.17
N ILE A 23 -20.75 -10.87 9.44
CA ILE A 23 -20.32 -10.05 8.30
C ILE A 23 -19.81 -8.68 8.78
N GLY A 24 -20.30 -8.20 9.93
CA GLY A 24 -19.81 -6.97 10.56
C GLY A 24 -18.37 -7.05 11.06
N GLU A 25 -17.86 -8.27 11.31
CA GLU A 25 -16.49 -8.47 11.81
C GLU A 25 -15.43 -8.33 10.70
N VAL A 26 -15.78 -8.68 9.45
CA VAL A 26 -14.89 -8.53 8.27
C VAL A 26 -14.68 -7.05 7.89
N ALA A 27 -15.64 -6.18 8.21
CA ALA A 27 -15.57 -4.75 7.90
C ALA A 27 -14.99 -3.89 9.05
N GLY A 28 -14.69 -4.48 10.21
CA GLY A 28 -14.61 -3.74 11.47
C GLY A 28 -13.28 -3.08 11.81
N HIS A 29 -12.12 -3.68 11.50
CA HIS A 29 -10.85 -3.17 12.06
C HIS A 29 -9.61 -3.29 11.15
N ASP A 30 -9.60 -4.21 10.17
CA ASP A 30 -8.41 -4.42 9.32
C ASP A 30 -8.11 -3.24 8.38
N HIS A 31 -9.11 -2.39 8.13
CA HIS A 31 -8.97 -1.23 7.22
C HIS A 31 -8.31 -0.02 7.90
N ILE A 32 -8.41 0.10 9.23
CA ILE A 32 -7.79 1.21 9.97
C ILE A 32 -6.26 1.11 9.85
N GLY A 33 -5.69 -0.09 9.87
CA GLY A 33 -4.26 -0.31 9.63
C GLY A 33 -3.83 0.15 8.23
N ALA A 34 -4.63 -0.12 7.20
CA ALA A 34 -4.37 0.37 5.85
C ALA A 34 -4.42 1.90 5.76
N ILE A 35 -5.40 2.55 6.41
CA ILE A 35 -5.49 4.01 6.47
C ILE A 35 -4.29 4.62 7.20
N ILE A 36 -3.85 4.02 8.31
CA ILE A 36 -2.66 4.45 9.06
C ILE A 36 -1.40 4.35 8.19
N LEU A 37 -1.20 3.23 7.50
CA LEU A 37 -0.04 3.01 6.62
C LEU A 37 0.00 4.02 5.47
N ILE A 38 -1.14 4.26 4.82
CA ILE A 38 -1.25 5.25 3.75
C ILE A 38 -0.94 6.66 4.29
N GLY A 39 -1.52 7.03 5.44
CA GLY A 39 -1.25 8.31 6.09
C GLY A 39 0.22 8.50 6.45
N LEU A 40 0.89 7.46 6.97
CA LEU A 40 2.30 7.49 7.30
C LEU A 40 3.18 7.66 6.05
N ALA A 41 2.91 6.92 4.98
CA ALA A 41 3.64 7.02 3.72
C ALA A 41 3.53 8.44 3.12
N ALA A 42 2.32 9.03 3.13
CA ALA A 42 2.10 10.39 2.67
C ALA A 42 2.86 11.43 3.51
N ALA A 43 2.86 11.29 4.84
CA ALA A 43 3.57 12.20 5.73
C ALA A 43 5.10 12.15 5.51
N ILE A 44 5.68 10.96 5.35
CA ILE A 44 7.11 10.79 5.07
C ILE A 44 7.46 11.38 3.70
N GLY A 45 6.66 11.11 2.67
CA GLY A 45 6.88 11.65 1.33
C GLY A 45 6.87 13.18 1.31
N LEU A 46 5.90 13.79 2.00
CA LEU A 46 5.81 15.24 2.10
C LEU A 46 6.99 15.84 2.88
N TRP A 47 7.38 15.21 3.98
CA TRP A 47 8.55 15.65 4.77
C TRP A 47 9.86 15.57 3.96
N ALA A 48 10.06 14.49 3.21
CA ALA A 48 11.22 14.33 2.34
C ALA A 48 11.25 15.37 1.22
N ALA A 49 10.09 15.66 0.58
CA ALA A 49 9.99 16.68 -0.45
C ALA A 49 10.33 18.09 0.08
N LEU A 50 9.77 18.46 1.23
CA LEU A 50 10.04 19.74 1.89
C LEU A 50 11.50 19.88 2.31
N LYS A 51 12.12 18.81 2.81
CA LYS A 51 13.53 18.84 3.22
C LYS A 51 14.49 18.80 2.03
N GLY A 52 14.11 18.12 0.95
CA GLY A 52 14.86 18.06 -0.30
C GLY A 52 14.95 19.41 -1.00
N GLN A 53 13.88 20.23 -0.98
CA GLN A 53 13.94 21.60 -1.53
C GLN A 53 15.05 22.42 -0.90
N LYS A 54 15.24 22.33 0.43
CA LYS A 54 16.31 23.07 1.13
C LYS A 54 17.74 22.69 0.69
N ASN A 55 17.92 21.49 0.11
CA ASN A 55 19.22 21.02 -0.37
C ASN A 55 19.40 21.14 -1.88
N ASN A 56 18.32 21.29 -2.66
CA ASN A 56 18.40 21.47 -4.11
C ASN A 56 18.82 22.89 -4.50
N ASP A 57 18.55 23.90 -3.66
CA ASP A 57 19.07 25.26 -3.85
C ASP A 57 20.60 25.31 -3.72
N ALA A 58 21.23 24.33 -3.05
CA ALA A 58 22.68 24.25 -2.86
C ALA A 58 23.42 23.39 -3.91
N LYS A 59 22.70 22.64 -4.77
CA LYS A 59 23.32 21.76 -5.79
C LYS A 59 23.26 22.33 -7.21
N ALA A 60 22.58 23.46 -7.40
CA ALA A 60 22.51 24.14 -8.70
C ALA A 60 23.76 24.96 -9.02
N GLU A 61 24.60 25.31 -8.03
CA GLU A 61 25.85 26.07 -8.24
C GLU A 61 27.06 25.20 -8.65
N ASP A 62 27.01 23.88 -8.45
CA ASP A 62 28.16 22.98 -8.70
C ASP A 62 28.14 22.34 -10.11
N ALA A 63 27.08 22.56 -10.88
CA ALA A 63 26.91 21.96 -12.21
C ALA A 63 27.41 22.84 -13.38
N GLU A 64 27.77 24.11 -13.14
CA GLU A 64 28.30 25.01 -14.18
C GLU A 64 29.84 25.15 -14.15
N ALA A 65 30.54 24.49 -13.22
CA ALA A 65 32.00 24.59 -13.08
C ALA A 65 32.80 23.50 -13.84
N ASP A 66 32.14 22.46 -14.37
CA ASP A 66 32.81 21.28 -14.94
C ASP A 66 32.86 21.26 -16.50
N GLU A 67 32.20 22.20 -17.19
CA GLU A 67 32.17 22.22 -18.66
C GLU A 67 33.27 23.07 -19.34
N THR A 68 34.14 23.75 -18.58
CA THR A 68 35.15 24.68 -19.15
C THR A 68 36.57 24.13 -19.27
N ASP A 69 36.86 22.88 -18.88
CA ASP A 69 38.24 22.33 -18.87
C ASP A 69 38.53 21.28 -19.97
N ASN A 70 37.78 21.29 -21.07
CA ASN A 70 38.01 20.40 -22.22
C ASN A 70 38.69 21.13 -23.38
N GLU A 71 39.91 21.63 -23.19
CA GLU A 71 40.79 22.01 -24.31
C GLU A 71 41.53 20.77 -24.87
N PRO A 72 41.58 20.57 -26.20
CA PRO A 72 42.21 19.40 -26.80
C PRO A 72 43.74 19.52 -26.70
N GLN A 73 44.39 18.54 -26.06
CA GLN A 73 45.85 18.46 -25.96
C GLN A 73 46.42 17.87 -27.27
N GLU A 74 47.16 18.68 -28.04
CA GLU A 74 47.84 18.25 -29.27
C GLU A 74 49.06 17.35 -28.99
N ALA A 75 49.28 16.37 -29.88
CA ALA A 75 50.32 15.32 -29.82
C ALA A 75 51.49 15.59 -30.76
#